data_AF-A0ABD6A528-F1
#
_entry.id   AF-A0ABD6A528-F1
#
_cell.length_a   1.000
_cell.length_b   1.000
_cell.length_c   1.000
_cell.angle_alpha   90.00
_cell.angle_beta   90.00
_cell.angle_gamma   90.00
#
_symmetry.space_group_name_H-M   'P 1'
#
loop_
_entity.id
_entity.type
_entity.pdbx_description
1 polymer ?
#
loop_
_entity_poly.entity_id
_entity_poly.type
_entity_poly.pdbx_seq_one_letter_code
_entity_poly.pdbx_strand_id
1 'polypeptide(L)'
;MFVGHGLLAFALAALAARRIGWSRERALTVGLLAGAFGVLPDVDMLYAVVGFASGADSATGLARDFWAASTVVHRAMTHSLVAGSVAAAGFAAWRSERTRVRLAGGSLLGALVVVAALASGALGAFVIAAFVLGGLALVAAARRADLSPAAVLGAALVGLLSHPFGDLFTGEPPRLLYPLDATVLVHRVTLAPDPTLHLLGAATVELLALWAGAVVFLRLRDRRVRDVVHPWSAFGLAYAGAVLALPAPTLDLSYPFVFGVIGVGALGSAPHVIRRDRPETAVAAAVTALATITLGVLAYTAGYLVAG
;
A
#
# COMPACT_ATOMS: atom_id res chain seq x y z
N MET A 1 6.06 0.39 -3.84
CA MET A 1 5.75 -0.56 -2.74
C MET A 1 4.30 -0.99 -2.87
N PHE A 2 3.98 -2.29 -2.85
CA PHE A 2 2.64 -2.74 -3.23
C PHE A 2 1.62 -2.65 -2.10
N VAL A 3 1.96 -3.03 -0.86
CA VAL A 3 0.98 -3.11 0.25
C VAL A 3 1.54 -2.62 1.59
N GLY A 4 2.87 -2.56 1.74
CA GLY A 4 3.54 -2.18 2.98
C GLY A 4 3.15 -0.80 3.50
N HIS A 5 2.91 0.16 2.62
CA HIS A 5 2.50 1.52 3.00
C HIS A 5 1.15 1.53 3.76
N GLY A 6 0.19 0.70 3.38
CA GLY A 6 -1.07 0.53 4.10
C GLY A 6 -0.89 -0.07 5.50
N LEU A 7 -0.03 -1.08 5.63
CA LEU A 7 0.28 -1.67 6.94
C LEU A 7 1.12 -0.74 7.83
N LEU A 8 1.97 0.09 7.23
CA LEU A 8 2.68 1.15 7.93
C LEU A 8 1.72 2.23 8.43
N ALA A 9 0.79 2.70 7.59
CA ALA A 9 -0.25 3.64 7.99
C ALA A 9 -1.11 3.09 9.15
N PHE A 10 -1.50 1.82 9.05
CA PHE A 10 -2.18 1.11 10.14
C PHE A 10 -1.36 1.16 11.43
N ALA A 11 -0.08 0.77 11.36
CA ALA A 11 0.80 0.70 12.52
C ALA A 11 0.96 2.06 13.19
N LEU A 12 1.21 3.12 12.41
CA LEU A 12 1.40 4.48 12.88
C LEU A 12 0.14 5.01 13.57
N ALA A 13 -1.01 4.93 12.91
CA ALA A 13 -2.27 5.43 13.45
C ALA A 13 -2.71 4.66 14.71
N ALA A 14 -2.58 3.33 14.71
CA ALA A 14 -2.96 2.51 15.86
C ALA A 14 -2.04 2.75 17.07
N LEU A 15 -0.73 2.87 16.85
CA LEU A 15 0.21 3.21 17.91
C LEU A 15 -0.04 4.61 18.46
N ALA A 16 -0.28 5.60 17.59
CA ALA A 16 -0.61 6.96 18.02
C ALA A 16 -1.89 6.97 18.87
N ALA A 17 -2.96 6.29 18.42
CA ALA A 17 -4.20 6.14 19.17
C ALA A 17 -3.98 5.50 20.54
N ARG A 18 -3.14 4.46 20.64
CA ARG A 18 -2.78 3.86 21.93
C ARG A 18 -2.00 4.81 22.84
N ARG A 19 -1.09 5.60 22.26
CA ARG A 19 -0.27 6.57 23.03
C ARG A 19 -1.11 7.68 23.64
N ILE A 20 -2.20 8.09 22.99
CA ILE A 20 -3.15 9.08 23.51
C ILE A 20 -4.26 8.48 24.39
N GLY A 21 -4.13 7.21 24.80
CA GLY A 21 -5.00 6.58 25.79
C GLY A 21 -6.25 5.89 25.23
N TRP A 22 -6.41 5.73 23.91
CA TRP A 22 -7.57 5.03 23.36
C TRP A 22 -7.53 3.53 23.66
N SER A 23 -8.71 2.92 23.77
CA SER A 23 -8.84 1.46 23.94
C SER A 23 -8.20 0.68 22.78
N ARG A 24 -7.84 -0.59 23.01
CA ARG A 24 -7.21 -1.43 21.98
C ARG A 24 -8.11 -1.58 20.75
N GLU A 25 -9.40 -1.76 20.99
CA GLU A 25 -10.42 -1.86 19.94
C GLU A 25 -10.47 -0.59 19.10
N ARG A 26 -10.54 0.58 19.73
CA ARG A 26 -10.62 1.85 19.01
C ARG A 26 -9.33 2.17 18.26
N ALA A 27 -8.18 1.82 18.83
CA ALA A 27 -6.89 1.91 18.15
C ALA A 27 -6.81 0.97 16.92
N LEU A 28 -7.33 -0.26 17.02
CA LEU A 28 -7.46 -1.18 15.89
C LEU A 28 -8.35 -0.59 14.80
N THR A 29 -9.53 -0.08 15.15
CA THR A 29 -10.46 0.50 14.18
C THR A 29 -9.84 1.67 13.41
N VAL A 30 -9.17 2.58 14.12
CA VAL A 30 -8.53 3.75 13.48
C VAL A 30 -7.29 3.36 12.68
N GLY A 31 -6.52 2.38 13.16
CA GLY A 31 -5.47 1.75 12.38
C GLY A 31 -6.00 1.17 11.07
N LEU A 32 -7.07 0.37 11.13
CA LEU A 32 -7.67 -0.25 9.94
C LEU A 32 -8.17 0.81 8.96
N LEU A 33 -8.79 1.88 9.47
CA LEU A 33 -9.22 3.00 8.64
C LEU A 33 -8.03 3.72 7.99
N ALA A 34 -6.95 3.96 8.72
CA ALA A 34 -5.74 4.60 8.19
C ALA A 34 -5.05 3.73 7.14
N GLY A 35 -4.94 2.42 7.39
CA GLY A 35 -4.41 1.47 6.41
C GLY A 35 -5.26 1.39 5.15
N ALA A 36 -6.59 1.41 5.29
CA ALA A 36 -7.51 1.45 4.16
C ALA A 36 -7.39 2.76 3.35
N PHE A 37 -7.22 3.91 4.01
CA PHE A 37 -6.86 5.15 3.32
C PHE A 37 -5.47 5.11 2.69
N GLY A 38 -4.54 4.35 3.27
CA GLY A 38 -3.19 4.16 2.72
C GLY A 38 -3.21 3.46 1.38
N VAL A 39 -4.02 2.41 1.22
CA VAL A 39 -4.15 1.65 -0.04
C VAL A 39 -5.25 2.20 -0.96
N LEU A 40 -6.06 3.15 -0.49
CA LEU A 40 -7.15 3.73 -1.28
C LEU A 40 -6.66 4.32 -2.62
N PRO A 41 -5.51 5.00 -2.72
CA PRO A 41 -5.07 5.56 -3.98
C PRO A 41 -4.72 4.49 -5.03
N ASP A 42 -4.39 3.24 -4.62
CA ASP A 42 -4.16 2.09 -5.53
C ASP A 42 -5.41 1.69 -6.35
N VAL A 43 -6.59 2.26 -6.06
CA VAL A 43 -7.78 2.14 -6.89
C VAL A 43 -7.54 2.62 -8.33
N ASP A 44 -6.52 3.45 -8.54
CA ASP A 44 -6.12 3.82 -9.87
C ASP A 44 -5.76 2.60 -10.73
N MET A 45 -5.23 1.50 -10.19
CA MET A 45 -5.01 0.23 -10.92
C MET A 45 -6.27 -0.32 -11.62
N LEU A 46 -7.48 0.13 -11.27
CA LEU A 46 -8.69 -0.17 -12.05
C LEU A 46 -8.59 0.25 -13.51
N TYR A 47 -7.73 1.21 -13.85
CA TYR A 47 -7.45 1.56 -15.24
C TYR A 47 -6.96 0.33 -16.02
N ALA A 48 -6.18 -0.58 -15.41
CA ALA A 48 -5.65 -1.75 -16.10
C ALA A 48 -6.79 -2.61 -16.70
N VAL A 49 -7.94 -2.67 -16.02
CA VAL A 49 -9.14 -3.40 -16.47
C VAL A 49 -9.86 -2.66 -17.60
N VAL A 50 -9.95 -1.32 -17.52
CA VAL A 50 -10.62 -0.49 -18.55
C VAL A 50 -9.84 -0.50 -19.86
N GLY A 51 -8.52 -0.50 -19.81
CA GLY A 51 -7.66 -0.59 -21.01
C GLY A 51 -7.85 -1.89 -21.81
N PHE A 52 -8.23 -2.99 -21.16
CA PHE A 52 -8.57 -4.24 -21.84
C PHE A 52 -9.93 -4.21 -22.55
N ALA A 53 -10.86 -3.35 -22.11
CA ALA A 53 -12.24 -3.34 -22.59
C ALA A 53 -12.48 -2.41 -23.81
N SER A 54 -11.54 -1.52 -24.14
CA SER A 54 -11.78 -0.40 -25.07
C SER A 54 -11.45 -0.65 -26.56
N GLY A 55 -11.28 -1.89 -27.01
CA GLY A 55 -11.45 -2.29 -28.43
C GLY A 55 -10.78 -1.41 -29.50
N ALA A 56 -9.47 -1.19 -29.39
CA ALA A 56 -8.67 -0.34 -30.29
C ALA A 56 -8.38 -0.93 -31.69
N ASP A 57 -8.30 -0.07 -32.72
CA ASP A 57 -7.87 -0.42 -34.10
C ASP A 57 -6.45 -1.03 -34.19
N SER A 58 -5.63 -0.83 -33.14
CA SER A 58 -4.55 -1.76 -32.78
C SER A 58 -4.34 -1.77 -31.26
N ALA A 59 -4.27 -2.96 -30.67
CA ALA A 59 -4.16 -3.15 -29.22
C ALA A 59 -2.94 -2.44 -28.59
N THR A 60 -1.87 -2.23 -29.36
CA THR A 60 -0.60 -1.67 -28.87
C THR A 60 -0.57 -0.14 -28.79
N GLY A 61 -1.27 0.58 -29.68
CA GLY A 61 -1.26 2.05 -29.70
C GLY A 61 -2.11 2.64 -28.58
N LEU A 62 -3.34 2.13 -28.44
CA LEU A 62 -4.26 2.55 -27.38
C LEU A 62 -3.74 2.13 -25.99
N ALA A 63 -3.12 0.96 -25.88
CA ALA A 63 -2.40 0.58 -24.66
C ALA A 63 -1.29 1.58 -24.34
N ARG A 64 -0.44 1.97 -25.31
CA ARG A 64 0.68 2.90 -25.04
C ARG A 64 0.21 4.28 -24.56
N ASP A 65 -0.76 4.88 -25.22
CA ASP A 65 -1.28 6.20 -24.84
C ASP A 65 -2.07 6.14 -23.52
N PHE A 66 -2.76 5.03 -23.28
CA PHE A 66 -3.44 4.74 -22.02
C PHE A 66 -2.47 4.51 -20.87
N TRP A 67 -1.39 3.76 -21.08
CA TRP A 67 -0.32 3.54 -20.10
C TRP A 67 0.40 4.85 -19.81
N ALA A 68 0.71 5.67 -20.83
CA ALA A 68 1.30 6.99 -20.66
C ALA A 68 0.37 7.92 -19.84
N ALA A 69 -0.92 7.98 -20.15
CA ALA A 69 -1.89 8.77 -19.38
C ALA A 69 -2.11 8.23 -17.95
N SER A 70 -2.11 6.91 -17.76
CA SER A 70 -2.30 6.28 -16.45
C SER A 70 -1.09 6.50 -15.55
N THR A 71 0.12 6.49 -16.10
CA THR A 71 1.35 6.79 -15.36
C THR A 71 1.34 8.24 -14.88
N VAL A 72 0.78 9.16 -15.67
CA VAL A 72 0.63 10.58 -15.30
C VAL A 72 -0.42 10.78 -14.21
N VAL A 73 -1.57 10.10 -14.26
CA VAL A 73 -2.61 10.22 -13.22
C VAL A 73 -2.16 9.58 -11.91
N HIS A 74 -1.62 8.35 -11.98
CA HIS A 74 -1.13 7.57 -10.84
C HIS A 74 0.03 8.27 -10.11
N ARG A 75 1.04 8.75 -10.84
CA ARG A 75 2.22 9.38 -10.22
C ARG A 75 2.04 10.86 -9.86
N ALA A 76 0.86 11.41 -10.12
CA ALA A 76 0.57 12.80 -9.84
C ALA A 76 -0.56 12.94 -8.83
N MET A 77 -1.78 12.57 -9.17
CA MET A 77 -2.93 12.93 -8.35
C MET A 77 -3.08 12.00 -7.14
N THR A 78 -2.91 10.69 -7.33
CA THR A 78 -3.01 9.71 -6.22
C THR A 78 -1.77 9.70 -5.32
N HIS A 79 -0.61 10.09 -5.85
CA HIS A 79 0.63 10.28 -5.09
C HIS A 79 0.90 11.74 -4.63
N SER A 80 -0.07 12.66 -4.77
CA SER A 80 0.10 14.05 -4.33
C SER A 80 -0.23 14.23 -2.85
N LEU A 81 0.70 14.83 -2.10
CA LEU A 81 0.49 15.23 -0.71
C LEU A 81 -0.56 16.36 -0.62
N VAL A 82 -0.64 17.21 -1.64
CA VAL A 82 -1.62 18.31 -1.70
C VAL A 82 -3.02 17.74 -1.92
N ALA A 83 -3.20 16.91 -2.95
CA ALA A 83 -4.48 16.27 -3.24
C ALA A 83 -4.91 15.35 -2.09
N GLY A 84 -4.00 14.57 -1.53
CA GLY A 84 -4.24 13.73 -0.35
C GLY A 84 -4.69 14.53 0.87
N SER A 85 -4.07 15.69 1.14
CA SER A 85 -4.47 16.58 2.24
C SER A 85 -5.87 17.18 2.03
N VAL A 86 -6.16 17.64 0.81
CA VAL A 86 -7.48 18.17 0.45
C VAL A 86 -8.55 17.09 0.55
N ALA A 87 -8.24 15.87 0.08
CA ALA A 87 -9.14 14.73 0.19
C ALA A 87 -9.40 14.35 1.65
N ALA A 88 -8.36 14.28 2.49
CA ALA A 88 -8.50 14.01 3.92
C ALA A 88 -9.43 15.03 4.61
N ALA A 89 -9.24 16.32 4.32
CA ALA A 89 -10.11 17.38 4.80
C ALA A 89 -11.55 17.22 4.28
N GLY A 90 -11.73 16.89 3.00
CA GLY A 90 -13.02 16.62 2.37
C GLY A 90 -13.77 15.45 3.02
N PHE A 91 -13.09 14.33 3.26
CA PHE A 91 -13.66 13.15 3.93
C PHE A 91 -14.04 13.43 5.39
N ALA A 92 -13.19 14.14 6.12
CA ALA A 92 -13.49 14.55 7.50
C ALA A 92 -14.66 15.54 7.56
N ALA A 93 -14.71 16.51 6.66
CA ALA A 93 -15.81 17.46 6.54
C ALA A 93 -17.12 16.74 6.15
N TRP A 94 -17.07 15.78 5.24
CA TRP A 94 -18.21 14.93 4.87
C TRP A 94 -18.73 14.08 6.04
N ARG A 95 -17.84 13.66 6.94
CA ARG A 95 -18.22 12.94 8.17
C ARG A 95 -19.00 13.82 9.15
N SER A 96 -18.88 15.15 9.07
CA SER A 96 -19.54 16.09 9.98
C SER A 96 -21.07 15.99 9.95
N GLU A 97 -21.70 16.25 11.09
CA GLU A 97 -23.16 16.33 11.22
C GLU A 97 -23.71 17.69 10.79
N ARG A 98 -22.85 18.73 10.76
CA ARG A 98 -23.23 20.06 10.33
C ARG A 98 -23.36 20.10 8.82
N THR A 99 -24.58 20.32 8.31
CA THR A 99 -24.88 20.34 6.86
C THR A 99 -23.95 21.25 6.07
N ARG A 100 -23.64 22.46 6.56
CA ARG A 100 -22.73 23.40 5.87
C ARG A 100 -21.32 22.83 5.70
N VAL A 101 -20.78 22.17 6.74
CA VAL A 101 -19.45 21.55 6.70
C VAL A 101 -19.45 20.34 5.77
N ARG A 102 -20.52 19.53 5.81
CA ARG A 102 -20.69 18.39 4.91
C ARG A 102 -20.76 18.81 3.45
N LEU A 103 -21.50 19.88 3.14
CA LEU A 103 -21.58 20.44 1.79
C LEU A 103 -20.20 20.94 1.33
N ALA A 104 -19.47 21.67 2.17
CA ALA A 104 -18.11 22.10 1.87
C ALA A 104 -17.17 20.91 1.59
N GLY A 105 -17.28 19.83 2.38
CA GLY A 105 -16.55 18.59 2.13
C GLY A 105 -16.87 17.95 0.78
N GLY A 106 -18.16 17.88 0.43
CA GLY A 106 -18.62 17.41 -0.88
C GLY A 106 -18.09 18.28 -2.03
N SER A 107 -18.09 19.60 -1.86
CA SER A 107 -17.53 20.53 -2.84
C SER A 107 -16.02 20.36 -3.02
N LEU A 108 -15.25 20.15 -1.96
CA LEU A 108 -13.81 19.87 -2.05
C LEU A 108 -13.54 18.58 -2.82
N LEU A 109 -14.26 17.50 -2.50
CA LEU A 109 -14.11 16.21 -3.17
C LEU A 109 -14.54 16.29 -4.65
N GLY A 110 -15.64 17.00 -4.94
CA GLY A 110 -16.08 17.25 -6.32
C GLY A 110 -15.08 18.10 -7.11
N ALA A 111 -14.48 19.12 -6.48
CA ALA A 111 -13.45 19.94 -7.10
C ALA A 111 -12.21 19.12 -7.47
N LEU A 112 -11.79 18.16 -6.64
CA LEU A 112 -10.68 17.25 -6.99
C LEU A 112 -10.97 16.46 -8.28
N VAL A 113 -12.20 15.95 -8.45
CA VAL A 113 -12.61 15.25 -9.67
C VAL A 113 -12.58 16.19 -10.88
N VAL A 114 -13.07 17.42 -10.73
CA VAL A 114 -13.05 18.43 -11.81
C VAL A 114 -11.61 18.78 -12.19
N VAL A 115 -10.73 19.03 -11.22
CA VAL A 115 -9.32 19.33 -11.48
C VAL A 115 -8.63 18.15 -12.19
N ALA A 116 -8.93 16.91 -11.78
CA ALA A 116 -8.42 15.72 -12.46
C ALA A 116 -8.92 15.60 -13.90
N ALA A 117 -10.19 15.94 -14.14
CA ALA A 117 -10.77 15.97 -15.48
C ALA A 117 -10.10 17.00 -16.38
N LEU A 118 -9.86 18.21 -15.85
CA LEU A 118 -9.21 19.29 -16.60
C LEU A 118 -7.74 19.00 -16.88
N ALA A 119 -7.02 18.39 -15.93
CA ALA A 119 -5.59 18.16 -16.06
C ALA A 119 -5.22 16.83 -16.74
N SER A 120 -6.11 15.84 -16.74
CA SER A 120 -5.83 14.48 -17.23
C SER A 120 -6.99 13.83 -17.98
N GLY A 121 -8.00 14.61 -18.37
CA GLY A 121 -9.13 14.15 -19.17
C GLY A 121 -10.06 13.18 -18.44
N ALA A 122 -10.85 12.44 -19.22
CA ALA A 122 -11.86 11.51 -18.69
C ALA A 122 -11.26 10.41 -17.81
N LEU A 123 -10.05 9.93 -18.10
CA LEU A 123 -9.37 8.92 -17.29
C LEU A 123 -9.02 9.46 -15.90
N GLY A 124 -8.44 10.66 -15.82
CA GLY A 124 -8.19 11.32 -14.54
C GLY A 124 -9.45 11.54 -13.72
N ALA A 125 -10.52 11.99 -14.36
CA ALA A 125 -11.83 12.14 -13.73
C ALA A 125 -12.35 10.80 -13.16
N PHE A 126 -12.29 9.73 -13.94
CA PHE A 126 -12.74 8.40 -13.55
C PHE A 126 -11.96 7.85 -12.34
N VAL A 127 -10.63 7.89 -12.39
CA VAL A 127 -9.77 7.42 -11.31
C VAL A 127 -10.04 8.18 -10.02
N ILE A 128 -10.12 9.52 -10.09
CA ILE A 128 -10.35 10.34 -8.90
C ILE A 128 -11.79 10.22 -8.39
N ALA A 129 -12.77 10.00 -9.26
CA ALA A 129 -14.12 9.66 -8.83
C ALA A 129 -14.13 8.31 -8.08
N ALA A 130 -13.45 7.29 -8.59
CA ALA A 130 -13.34 5.99 -7.91
C ALA A 130 -12.65 6.12 -6.54
N PHE A 131 -11.56 6.88 -6.47
CA PHE A 131 -10.89 7.25 -5.22
C PHE A 131 -11.83 7.96 -4.22
N VAL A 132 -12.56 8.98 -4.67
CA VAL A 132 -13.53 9.70 -3.82
C VAL A 132 -14.62 8.75 -3.33
N LEU A 133 -15.20 7.93 -4.20
CA LEU A 133 -16.25 6.97 -3.84
C LEU A 133 -15.75 5.94 -2.82
N GLY A 134 -14.54 5.41 -3.01
CA GLY A 134 -13.89 4.51 -2.06
C GLY A 134 -13.68 5.19 -0.69
N GLY A 135 -13.17 6.42 -0.68
CA GLY A 135 -13.00 7.19 0.56
C GLY A 135 -14.33 7.51 1.25
N LEU A 136 -15.40 7.81 0.50
CA LEU A 136 -16.74 7.99 1.05
C LEU A 136 -17.29 6.69 1.66
N ALA A 137 -17.00 5.53 1.07
CA ALA A 137 -17.33 4.23 1.65
C ALA A 137 -16.57 4.01 2.97
N LEU A 138 -15.29 4.39 3.05
CA LEU A 138 -14.52 4.38 4.30
C LEU A 138 -15.10 5.33 5.34
N VAL A 139 -15.56 6.53 4.96
CA VAL A 139 -16.25 7.46 5.87
C VAL A 139 -17.57 6.86 6.39
N ALA A 140 -18.31 6.14 5.54
CA ALA A 140 -19.52 5.44 5.95
C ALA A 140 -19.21 4.31 6.95
N ALA A 141 -18.14 3.54 6.72
CA ALA A 141 -17.65 2.54 7.69
C ALA A 141 -17.22 3.19 9.01
N ALA A 142 -16.49 4.30 8.95
CA ALA A 142 -16.08 5.07 10.13
C ALA A 142 -17.27 5.60 10.93
N ARG A 143 -18.36 6.00 10.26
CA ARG A 143 -19.61 6.40 10.92
C ARG A 143 -20.27 5.23 11.64
N ARG A 144 -20.31 4.04 11.03
CA ARG A 144 -20.82 2.82 11.69
C ARG A 144 -19.99 2.41 12.90
N ALA A 145 -18.70 2.73 12.89
CA ALA A 145 -17.78 2.50 14.01
C ALA A 145 -17.71 3.68 15.01
N ASP A 146 -18.64 4.64 14.92
CA ASP A 146 -18.73 5.82 15.79
C ASP A 146 -17.40 6.62 15.90
N LEU A 147 -16.68 6.72 14.78
CA LEU A 147 -15.49 7.56 14.69
C LEU A 147 -15.88 9.01 14.40
N SER A 148 -15.24 9.93 15.12
CA SER A 148 -15.44 11.37 14.99
C SER A 148 -14.82 11.91 13.68
N PRO A 149 -15.24 13.10 13.20
CA PRO A 149 -14.58 13.75 12.06
C PRO A 149 -13.07 13.92 12.23
N ALA A 150 -12.59 14.21 13.44
CA ALA A 150 -11.17 14.34 13.73
C ALA A 150 -10.41 13.00 13.62
N ALA A 151 -11.04 11.89 14.04
CA ALA A 151 -10.46 10.56 13.86
C ALA A 151 -10.37 10.17 12.38
N VAL A 152 -11.39 10.53 11.59
CA VAL A 152 -11.37 10.35 10.13
C VAL A 152 -10.27 11.20 9.49
N LEU A 153 -10.14 12.47 9.87
CA LEU A 153 -9.07 13.34 9.39
C LEU A 153 -7.70 12.75 9.67
N GLY A 154 -7.44 12.36 10.93
CA GLY A 154 -6.15 11.80 11.32
C GLY A 154 -5.83 10.49 10.58
N ALA A 155 -6.79 9.58 10.47
CA ALA A 155 -6.62 8.34 9.73
C ALA A 155 -6.36 8.58 8.24
N ALA A 156 -7.13 9.48 7.62
CA ALA A 156 -6.98 9.83 6.21
C ALA A 156 -5.64 10.53 5.94
N LEU A 157 -5.20 11.44 6.80
CA LEU A 157 -3.89 12.09 6.68
C LEU A 157 -2.75 11.06 6.79
N VAL A 158 -2.78 10.18 7.80
CA VAL A 158 -1.74 9.15 7.95
C VAL A 158 -1.72 8.20 6.75
N GLY A 159 -2.89 7.73 6.30
CA GLY A 159 -3.01 6.87 5.12
C GLY A 159 -2.51 7.56 3.85
N LEU A 160 -3.21 8.62 3.43
CA LEU A 160 -2.99 9.28 2.14
C LEU A 160 -1.61 9.94 2.05
N LEU A 161 -1.05 10.46 3.14
CA LEU A 161 0.27 11.09 3.09
C LEU A 161 1.43 10.09 3.22
N SER A 162 1.17 8.88 3.72
CA SER A 162 2.19 7.81 3.71
C SER A 162 2.30 7.11 2.35
N HIS A 163 1.19 7.08 1.59
CA HIS A 163 1.09 6.37 0.32
C HIS A 163 2.19 6.75 -0.69
N PRO A 164 2.47 8.05 -0.96
CA PRO A 164 3.42 8.41 -2.02
C PRO A 164 4.83 7.90 -1.79
N PHE A 165 5.20 7.72 -0.52
CA PHE A 165 6.55 7.28 -0.15
C PHE A 165 6.79 5.79 -0.43
N GLY A 166 5.74 5.05 -0.78
CA GLY A 166 5.85 3.67 -1.23
C GLY A 166 6.74 3.51 -2.47
N ASP A 167 6.83 4.53 -3.31
CA ASP A 167 7.52 4.43 -4.61
C ASP A 167 8.94 5.02 -4.62
N LEU A 168 9.40 5.54 -3.48
CA LEU A 168 10.74 6.15 -3.34
C LEU A 168 11.88 5.24 -3.83
N PHE A 169 11.74 3.93 -3.67
CA PHE A 169 12.81 2.96 -3.91
C PHE A 169 12.62 2.14 -5.19
N THR A 170 11.42 2.13 -5.78
CA THR A 170 11.07 1.16 -6.84
C THR A 170 10.71 1.80 -8.18
N GLY A 171 10.19 3.04 -8.17
CA GLY A 171 9.70 3.73 -9.36
C GLY A 171 10.46 5.00 -9.69
N GLU A 172 9.92 5.78 -10.63
CA GLU A 172 10.27 7.19 -10.72
C GLU A 172 9.64 7.94 -9.54
N PRO A 173 10.29 8.99 -9.01
CA PRO A 173 9.73 9.74 -7.90
C PRO A 173 8.35 10.32 -8.23
N PRO A 174 7.38 10.21 -7.32
CA PRO A 174 6.08 10.84 -7.51
C PRO A 174 6.18 12.37 -7.49
N ARG A 175 5.23 13.02 -8.19
CA ARG A 175 5.08 14.49 -8.13
C ARG A 175 4.38 14.90 -6.83
N LEU A 176 5.11 14.84 -5.72
CA LEU A 176 4.57 15.02 -4.36
C LEU A 176 3.74 16.30 -4.15
N LEU A 177 4.06 17.39 -4.86
CA LEU A 177 3.39 18.68 -4.72
C LEU A 177 2.37 18.98 -5.83
N TYR A 178 2.11 18.03 -6.73
CA TYR A 178 1.14 18.21 -7.81
C TYR A 178 -0.22 18.72 -7.28
N PRO A 179 -0.87 19.72 -7.92
CA PRO A 179 -0.56 20.30 -9.23
C PRO A 179 0.45 21.47 -9.20
N LEU A 180 1.08 21.75 -8.05
CA LEU A 180 2.13 22.76 -7.99
C LEU A 180 3.34 22.27 -8.79
N ASP A 181 3.89 23.16 -9.61
CA ASP A 181 5.07 22.88 -10.44
C ASP A 181 6.36 22.99 -9.60
N ALA A 182 6.50 22.10 -8.62
CA ALA A 182 7.61 22.06 -7.69
C ALA A 182 8.11 20.62 -7.50
N THR A 183 9.38 20.40 -7.84
CA THR A 183 10.04 19.09 -7.73
C THR A 183 10.76 18.98 -6.40
N VAL A 184 10.34 18.03 -5.56
CA VAL A 184 10.99 17.71 -4.28
C VAL A 184 12.04 16.62 -4.44
N LEU A 185 11.74 15.62 -5.29
CA LEU A 185 12.60 14.48 -5.55
C LEU A 185 12.84 14.36 -7.05
N VAL A 186 14.11 14.46 -7.45
CA VAL A 186 14.52 14.39 -8.85
C VAL A 186 14.80 12.94 -9.28
N HIS A 187 15.32 12.14 -8.36
CA HIS A 187 15.66 10.74 -8.59
C HIS A 187 15.12 9.87 -7.45
N ARG A 188 14.90 8.59 -7.75
CA ARG A 188 14.59 7.58 -6.74
C ARG A 188 15.72 7.50 -5.72
N VAL A 189 15.38 7.06 -4.52
CA VAL A 189 16.37 6.81 -3.47
C VAL A 189 17.06 5.49 -3.76
N THR A 190 18.31 5.56 -4.24
CA THR A 190 19.13 4.39 -4.50
C THR A 190 19.77 3.88 -3.20
N LEU A 191 19.41 2.66 -2.79
CA LEU A 191 19.93 2.04 -1.56
C LEU A 191 21.31 1.39 -1.74
N ALA A 192 21.62 0.92 -2.95
CA ALA A 192 22.89 0.33 -3.32
C ALA A 192 23.20 0.61 -4.81
N PRO A 193 24.47 0.78 -5.21
CA PRO A 193 24.84 0.92 -6.62
C PRO A 193 24.54 -0.35 -7.43
N ASP A 194 24.67 -1.51 -6.79
CA ASP A 194 24.32 -2.79 -7.40
C ASP A 194 22.79 -2.90 -7.57
N PRO A 195 22.28 -3.14 -8.79
CA PRO A 195 20.84 -3.19 -9.06
C PRO A 195 20.09 -4.28 -8.28
N THR A 196 20.74 -5.40 -7.99
CA THR A 196 20.14 -6.51 -7.23
C THR A 196 20.09 -6.20 -5.75
N LEU A 197 21.18 -5.70 -5.17
CA LEU A 197 21.19 -5.24 -3.78
C LEU A 197 20.22 -4.07 -3.57
N HIS A 198 20.03 -3.21 -4.56
CA HIS A 198 19.02 -2.16 -4.50
C HIS A 198 17.59 -2.72 -4.41
N LEU A 199 17.24 -3.68 -5.26
CA LEU A 199 15.94 -4.37 -5.20
C LEU A 199 15.75 -5.09 -3.86
N LEU A 200 16.75 -5.83 -3.39
CA LEU A 200 16.70 -6.57 -2.12
C LEU A 200 16.57 -5.61 -0.92
N GLY A 201 17.24 -4.46 -0.97
CA GLY A 201 17.07 -3.38 0.00
C GLY A 201 15.64 -2.83 0.00
N ALA A 202 15.08 -2.54 -1.18
CA ALA A 202 13.71 -2.06 -1.32
C ALA A 202 12.68 -3.10 -0.81
N ALA A 203 12.88 -4.38 -1.14
CA ALA A 203 12.07 -5.48 -0.64
C ALA A 203 12.17 -5.61 0.90
N THR A 204 13.35 -5.37 1.47
CA THR A 204 13.54 -5.36 2.93
C THR A 204 12.77 -4.22 3.59
N VAL A 205 12.78 -3.01 3.01
CA VAL A 205 11.96 -1.89 3.49
C VAL A 205 10.46 -2.22 3.45
N GLU A 206 9.98 -2.83 2.37
CA GLU A 206 8.60 -3.32 2.27
C GLU A 206 8.29 -4.33 3.38
N LEU A 207 9.17 -5.32 3.60
CA LEU A 207 8.99 -6.32 4.66
C LEU A 207 8.97 -5.69 6.06
N LEU A 208 9.79 -4.68 6.32
CA LEU A 208 9.77 -3.96 7.60
C LEU A 208 8.43 -3.24 7.81
N ALA A 209 7.86 -2.64 6.77
CA ALA A 209 6.54 -2.01 6.82
C ALA A 209 5.43 -3.04 7.10
N LEU A 210 5.49 -4.21 6.44
CA LEU A 210 4.55 -5.32 6.69
C LEU A 210 4.68 -5.84 8.13
N TRP A 211 5.91 -6.02 8.63
CA TRP A 211 6.17 -6.43 10.01
C TRP A 211 5.71 -5.42 11.04
N ALA A 212 5.85 -4.12 10.78
CA ALA A 212 5.34 -3.08 11.66
C ALA A 212 3.82 -3.23 11.86
N GLY A 213 3.07 -3.43 10.77
CA GLY A 213 1.63 -3.69 10.83
C GLY A 213 1.30 -4.98 11.59
N ALA A 214 1.96 -6.08 11.26
CA ALA A 214 1.73 -7.38 11.90
C ALA A 214 2.02 -7.35 13.42
N VAL A 215 3.13 -6.75 13.83
CA VAL A 215 3.52 -6.62 15.25
C VAL A 215 2.51 -5.76 16.01
N VAL A 216 2.11 -4.62 15.45
CA VAL A 216 1.13 -3.74 16.10
C VAL A 216 -0.23 -4.45 16.22
N PHE A 217 -0.67 -5.13 15.17
CA PHE A 217 -1.91 -5.89 15.18
C PHE A 217 -1.91 -6.98 16.28
N LEU A 218 -0.85 -7.78 16.35
CA LEU A 218 -0.73 -8.84 17.36
C LEU A 218 -0.65 -8.26 18.79
N ARG A 219 0.10 -7.17 18.99
CA ARG A 219 0.19 -6.51 20.31
C ARG A 219 -1.15 -5.95 20.79
N LEU A 220 -1.96 -5.39 19.88
CA LEU A 220 -3.30 -4.91 20.20
C LEU A 220 -4.29 -6.04 20.52
N ARG A 221 -3.92 -7.28 20.19
CA ARG A 221 -4.67 -8.50 20.50
C ARG A 221 -4.01 -9.33 21.63
N ASP A 222 -3.04 -8.75 22.34
CA ASP A 222 -2.29 -9.42 23.43
C ASP A 222 -1.54 -10.70 23.00
N ARG A 223 -1.12 -10.77 21.74
CA ARG A 223 -0.34 -11.90 21.19
C ARG A 223 1.09 -11.49 20.87
N ARG A 224 2.02 -12.44 20.94
CA ARG A 224 3.41 -12.24 20.52
C ARG A 224 3.66 -12.96 19.19
N VAL A 225 4.55 -12.42 18.36
CA VAL A 225 4.92 -13.01 17.06
C VAL A 225 5.34 -14.48 17.20
N ARG A 226 6.16 -14.79 18.20
CA ARG A 226 6.66 -16.15 18.46
C ARG A 226 5.57 -17.18 18.79
N ASP A 227 4.41 -16.71 19.25
CA ASP A 227 3.28 -17.60 19.61
C ASP A 227 2.43 -17.93 18.37
N VAL A 228 2.75 -17.33 17.22
CA VAL A 228 1.95 -17.37 15.99
C VAL A 228 2.74 -17.90 14.80
N VAL A 229 4.06 -17.65 14.76
CA VAL A 229 4.95 -18.13 13.70
C VAL A 229 5.19 -19.63 13.86
N HIS A 230 4.95 -20.38 12.78
CA HIS A 230 5.23 -21.81 12.72
C HIS A 230 6.69 -22.10 12.34
N PRO A 231 7.29 -23.21 12.81
CA PRO A 231 8.63 -23.66 12.38
C PRO A 231 8.77 -23.85 10.87
N TRP A 232 7.67 -24.06 10.14
CA TRP A 232 7.67 -24.15 8.67
C TRP A 232 8.10 -22.86 7.97
N SER A 233 8.17 -21.74 8.70
CA SER A 233 8.81 -20.53 8.18
C SER A 233 10.28 -20.75 7.76
N ALA A 234 10.98 -21.72 8.36
CA ALA A 234 12.33 -22.12 7.98
C ALA A 234 12.43 -22.59 6.51
N PHE A 235 11.33 -22.99 5.86
CA PHE A 235 11.30 -23.32 4.43
C PHE A 235 11.78 -22.14 3.55
N GLY A 236 11.66 -20.90 4.04
CA GLY A 236 12.24 -19.73 3.40
C GLY A 236 13.73 -19.87 3.10
N LEU A 237 14.50 -20.53 3.97
CA LEU A 237 15.95 -20.71 3.80
C LEU A 237 16.31 -21.48 2.53
N ALA A 238 15.43 -22.37 2.04
CA ALA A 238 15.64 -23.09 0.79
C ALA A 238 15.71 -22.16 -0.43
N TYR A 239 15.18 -20.94 -0.32
CA TYR A 239 15.22 -19.95 -1.40
C TYR A 239 16.62 -19.41 -1.70
N ALA A 240 17.63 -19.68 -0.86
CA ALA A 240 19.03 -19.42 -1.21
C ALA A 240 19.45 -20.10 -2.53
N GLY A 241 18.93 -21.30 -2.81
CA GLY A 241 19.23 -22.01 -4.05
C GLY A 241 18.75 -21.30 -5.32
N ALA A 242 17.78 -20.38 -5.20
CA ALA A 242 17.27 -19.62 -6.33
C ALA A 242 18.32 -18.68 -6.93
N VAL A 243 19.39 -18.32 -6.20
CA VAL A 243 20.53 -17.56 -6.72
C VAL A 243 21.20 -18.27 -7.91
N LEU A 244 21.17 -19.59 -7.94
CA LEU A 244 21.76 -20.39 -9.02
C LEU A 244 20.82 -20.64 -10.19
N ALA A 245 19.50 -20.50 -9.98
CA ALA A 245 18.47 -20.90 -10.93
C ALA A 245 17.77 -19.70 -11.59
N LEU A 246 17.79 -18.53 -10.95
CA LEU A 246 17.14 -17.31 -11.44
C LEU A 246 18.20 -16.29 -11.87
N PRO A 247 17.92 -15.49 -12.91
CA PRO A 247 18.72 -14.30 -13.18
C PRO A 247 18.71 -13.38 -11.96
N ALA A 248 19.83 -12.69 -11.72
CA ALA A 248 19.94 -11.72 -10.64
C ALA A 248 18.85 -10.65 -10.80
N PRO A 249 17.92 -10.51 -9.82
CA PRO A 249 16.74 -9.71 -10.01
C PRO A 249 17.09 -8.23 -9.88
N THR A 250 16.45 -7.40 -10.70
CA THR A 250 16.59 -5.94 -10.68
C THR A 250 15.19 -5.32 -10.64
N LEU A 251 15.06 -3.99 -10.52
CA LEU A 251 13.75 -3.34 -10.66
C LEU A 251 13.08 -3.67 -12.00
N ASP A 252 13.88 -3.72 -13.07
CA ASP A 252 13.40 -4.03 -14.43
C ASP A 252 13.04 -5.52 -14.61
N LEU A 253 13.66 -6.41 -13.83
CA LEU A 253 13.44 -7.86 -13.87
C LEU A 253 13.15 -8.42 -12.45
N SER A 254 12.10 -7.92 -11.81
CA SER A 254 11.77 -8.27 -10.42
C SER A 254 10.80 -9.45 -10.30
N TYR A 255 9.96 -9.69 -11.31
CA TYR A 255 8.85 -10.63 -11.21
C TYR A 255 9.24 -12.09 -10.89
N PRO A 256 10.35 -12.69 -11.42
CA PRO A 256 10.69 -14.08 -11.07
C PRO A 256 11.03 -14.21 -9.58
N PHE A 257 11.73 -13.21 -9.04
CA PHE A 257 12.08 -13.15 -7.62
C PHE A 257 10.83 -12.94 -6.75
N VAL A 258 9.99 -11.95 -7.09
CA VAL A 258 8.79 -11.63 -6.31
C VAL A 258 7.81 -12.80 -6.30
N PHE A 259 7.49 -13.39 -7.45
CA PHE A 259 6.60 -14.55 -7.50
C PHE A 259 7.23 -15.78 -6.83
N GLY A 260 8.54 -15.99 -6.99
CA GLY A 260 9.25 -17.07 -6.33
C GLY A 260 9.17 -16.98 -4.81
N VAL A 261 9.49 -15.83 -4.23
CA VAL A 261 9.48 -15.66 -2.77
C VAL A 261 8.06 -15.71 -2.20
N ILE A 262 7.05 -15.17 -2.90
CA ILE A 262 5.64 -15.31 -2.53
C ILE A 262 5.21 -16.78 -2.55
N GLY A 263 5.61 -17.54 -3.58
CA GLY A 263 5.35 -18.97 -3.68
C GLY A 263 5.93 -19.76 -2.51
N VAL A 264 7.16 -19.45 -2.11
CA VAL A 264 7.79 -20.02 -0.90
C VAL A 264 7.01 -19.63 0.36
N GLY A 265 6.54 -18.39 0.46
CA GLY A 265 5.65 -17.93 1.54
C GLY A 265 4.35 -18.73 1.66
N ALA A 266 3.72 -19.02 0.52
CA ALA A 266 2.52 -19.87 0.46
C ALA A 266 2.82 -21.30 0.94
N LEU A 267 3.95 -21.88 0.53
CA LEU A 267 4.37 -23.21 0.98
C LEU A 267 4.66 -23.26 2.49
N GLY A 268 5.36 -22.25 3.03
CA GLY A 268 5.65 -22.18 4.47
C GLY A 268 4.40 -22.02 5.35
N SER A 269 3.31 -21.48 4.80
CA SER A 269 2.02 -21.32 5.50
C SER A 269 1.02 -22.45 5.24
N ALA A 270 1.35 -23.41 4.36
CA ALA A 270 0.47 -24.52 3.98
C ALA A 270 -0.11 -25.32 5.17
N PRO A 271 0.65 -25.63 6.25
CA PRO A 271 0.10 -26.36 7.40
C PRO A 271 -1.09 -25.67 8.07
N HIS A 272 -1.17 -24.34 8.00
CA HIS A 272 -2.30 -23.57 8.54
C HIS A 272 -3.47 -23.52 7.56
N VAL A 273 -3.19 -23.39 6.26
CA VAL A 273 -4.23 -23.32 5.23
C VAL A 273 -4.99 -24.64 5.11
N ILE A 274 -4.32 -25.77 5.30
CA ILE A 274 -4.91 -27.12 5.22
C ILE A 274 -5.81 -27.42 6.45
N ARG A 275 -5.51 -26.83 7.62
CA ARG A 275 -6.23 -27.08 8.90
C ARG A 275 -7.29 -26.01 9.21
N ARG A 276 -7.99 -25.53 8.17
CA ARG A 276 -8.76 -24.28 8.17
C ARG A 276 -10.11 -24.39 8.91
N ASP A 277 -10.07 -24.31 10.24
CA ASP A 277 -11.31 -24.31 11.04
C ASP A 277 -11.60 -22.98 11.75
N ARG A 278 -10.64 -22.04 11.86
CA ARG A 278 -10.80 -20.80 12.65
C ARG A 278 -10.10 -19.56 12.04
N PRO A 279 -10.63 -18.33 12.28
CA PRO A 279 -9.99 -17.06 11.87
C PRO A 279 -8.56 -16.88 12.42
N GLU A 280 -8.29 -17.42 13.61
CA GLU A 280 -6.97 -17.39 14.23
C GLU A 280 -5.92 -18.14 13.39
N THR A 281 -6.35 -19.14 12.63
CA THR A 281 -5.52 -19.89 11.69
C THR A 281 -5.13 -19.04 10.49
N ALA A 282 -5.96 -18.07 10.07
CA ALA A 282 -5.64 -17.16 8.96
C ALA A 282 -4.56 -16.14 9.36
N VAL A 283 -4.64 -15.59 10.57
CA VAL A 283 -3.57 -14.72 11.11
C VAL A 283 -2.27 -15.50 11.26
N ALA A 284 -2.33 -16.73 11.76
CA ALA A 284 -1.16 -17.60 11.86
C ALA A 284 -0.54 -17.92 10.49
N ALA A 285 -1.37 -18.23 9.50
CA ALA A 285 -0.93 -18.45 8.12
C ALA A 285 -0.23 -17.20 7.56
N ALA A 286 -0.83 -16.02 7.69
CA ALA A 286 -0.29 -14.78 7.14
C ALA A 286 1.04 -14.37 7.80
N VAL A 287 1.13 -14.44 9.14
CA VAL A 287 2.35 -14.09 9.87
C VAL A 287 3.45 -15.13 9.61
N THR A 288 3.09 -16.41 9.48
CA THR A 288 4.05 -17.46 9.09
C THR A 288 4.54 -17.23 7.66
N ALA A 289 3.66 -16.94 6.70
CA ALA A 289 4.06 -16.61 5.33
C ALA A 289 5.00 -15.41 5.27
N LEU A 290 4.72 -14.35 6.02
CA LEU A 290 5.58 -13.17 6.13
C LEU A 290 6.97 -13.54 6.70
N ALA A 291 7.02 -14.39 7.72
CA ALA A 291 8.28 -14.91 8.26
C ALA A 291 9.05 -15.76 7.23
N THR A 292 8.36 -16.64 6.50
CA THR A 292 8.96 -17.45 5.44
C THR A 292 9.54 -16.57 4.33
N ILE A 293 8.80 -15.56 3.86
CA ILE A 293 9.26 -14.60 2.84
C ILE A 293 10.48 -13.84 3.36
N THR A 294 10.45 -13.37 4.61
CA THR A 294 11.57 -12.66 5.23
C THR A 294 12.83 -13.52 5.24
N LEU A 295 12.73 -14.78 5.68
CA LEU A 295 13.84 -15.72 5.65
C LEU A 295 14.31 -16.02 4.22
N GLY A 296 13.39 -16.10 3.25
CA GLY A 296 13.73 -16.27 1.84
C GLY A 296 14.51 -15.10 1.25
N VAL A 297 14.09 -13.87 1.51
CA VAL A 297 14.82 -12.66 1.08
C VAL A 297 16.21 -12.62 1.71
N LEU A 298 16.33 -12.90 3.02
CA LEU A 298 17.62 -12.93 3.71
C LEU A 298 18.55 -14.03 3.16
N ALA A 299 18.00 -15.23 2.93
CA ALA A 299 18.74 -16.37 2.39
C ALA A 299 19.21 -16.13 0.96
N TYR A 300 18.35 -15.56 0.11
CA TYR A 300 18.73 -15.13 -1.24
C TYR A 300 19.82 -14.06 -1.20
N THR A 301 19.69 -13.05 -0.34
CA THR A 301 20.68 -11.98 -0.19
C THR A 301 22.04 -12.55 0.23
N ALA A 302 22.06 -13.44 1.22
CA ALA A 302 23.29 -14.09 1.66
C ALA A 302 23.91 -14.96 0.55
N GLY A 303 23.10 -15.73 -0.18
CA GLY A 303 23.58 -16.53 -1.31
C GLY A 303 24.15 -15.67 -2.43
N TYR A 304 23.51 -14.54 -2.75
CA TYR A 304 23.96 -13.58 -3.76
C TYR A 304 25.31 -12.97 -3.39
N LEU A 305 25.49 -12.55 -2.13
CA LEU A 305 26.75 -11.99 -1.63
C LEU A 305 27.91 -12.98 -1.58
N VAL A 306 27.64 -14.28 -1.57
CA VAL A 306 28.66 -15.34 -1.58
C VAL A 306 29.00 -15.78 -2.99
N ALA A 307 28.02 -15.73 -3.91
CA ALA A 307 28.18 -16.16 -5.30
C ALA A 307 28.71 -15.08 -6.25
N GLY A 308 28.49 -13.80 -5.91
CA GLY A 308 29.00 -12.63 -6.65
C GLY A 308 30.34 -12.15 -6.12
#